data_AF-A0A7R9KXF1-F1
#
_entry.id   AF-A0A7R9KXF1-F1
#
_cell.length_a   1.000
_cell.length_b   1.000
_cell.length_c   1.000
_cell.angle_alpha   90.00
_cell.angle_beta   90.00
_cell.angle_gamma   90.00
#
_symmetry.space_group_name_H-M   'P 1'
#
loop_
_entity.id
_entity.type
_entity.pdbx_description
1 polymer ?
#
loop_
_entity_poly.entity_id
_entity_poly.type
_entity_poly.pdbx_seq_one_letter_code
_entity_poly.pdbx_strand_id
1 'polypeptide(L)'
;KLICNLYFQLICPYSNYWNIKYANVTYKSSDTATPDVYDMLTAGDITAEYNFGFSCTKLTIQSPSLDDKGAKVEKRIALTFSRFQLQPFLSKKIFTESFNCETWMTMPLWMGLLTLIMLFTILFVGVYFVSIVNTPDRFENPKSKPLMINTSED
;
A
#
# COMPACT_ATOMS: atom_id res chain seq x y z
N LYS A 1 25.03 12.23 30.11
CA LYS A 1 24.01 11.17 30.00
C LYS A 1 22.67 11.78 29.56
N LEU A 2 22.16 11.46 28.37
CA LEU A 2 20.86 11.96 27.92
C LEU A 2 19.75 11.14 28.61
N ILE A 3 18.80 11.82 29.28
CA ILE A 3 17.60 11.17 29.80
C ILE A 3 16.47 11.52 28.83
N CYS A 4 15.84 10.50 28.25
CA CYS A 4 14.73 10.66 27.33
C CYS A 4 13.53 9.88 27.86
N ASN A 5 12.40 10.56 28.08
CA ASN A 5 11.13 9.93 28.43
C ASN A 5 10.19 10.04 27.23
N LEU A 6 9.49 8.94 26.96
CA LEU A 6 8.57 8.83 25.84
C LEU A 6 7.21 8.36 26.39
N TYR A 7 6.16 9.11 26.06
CA TYR A 7 4.80 8.84 26.48
C TYR A 7 3.91 8.67 25.25
N PHE A 8 3.16 7.58 25.19
CA PHE A 8 2.16 7.34 24.15
C PHE A 8 0.76 7.56 24.70
N GLN A 9 -0.06 8.33 24.00
CA GLN A 9 -1.48 8.45 24.31
C GLN A 9 -2.33 7.60 23.37
N LEU A 10 -2.93 6.57 23.96
CA LEU A 10 -3.77 5.58 23.28
C LEU A 10 -5.24 5.93 23.49
N ILE A 11 -6.04 5.75 22.45
CA ILE A 11 -7.49 5.90 22.51
C ILE A 11 -8.13 4.62 22.02
N CYS A 12 -9.11 4.13 22.78
CA CYS A 12 -10.03 3.10 22.36
C CYS A 12 -11.41 3.76 22.25
N PRO A 13 -11.81 4.26 21.07
CA PRO A 13 -13.21 4.61 20.84
C PRO A 13 -14.13 3.39 21.05
N TYR A 14 -15.43 3.60 21.18
CA TYR A 14 -16.43 2.50 21.21
C TYR A 14 -16.52 1.74 19.87
N SER A 15 -15.75 2.13 18.85
CA SER A 15 -15.50 1.31 17.67
C SER A 15 -14.41 0.29 18.02
N ASN A 16 -14.48 -0.92 17.46
CA ASN A 16 -13.61 -2.06 17.82
C ASN A 16 -12.10 -1.88 17.52
N TYR A 17 -11.61 -0.64 17.36
CA TYR A 17 -10.25 -0.29 17.01
C TYR A 17 -9.64 0.60 18.07
N TRP A 18 -8.34 0.47 18.26
CA TRP A 18 -7.55 1.40 19.04
C TRP A 18 -6.59 2.15 18.12
N ASN A 19 -6.25 3.38 18.50
CA ASN A 19 -5.29 4.20 17.79
C ASN A 19 -4.41 5.01 18.75
N ILE A 20 -3.23 5.40 18.26
CA ILE A 20 -2.35 6.35 18.95
C ILE A 20 -2.72 7.76 18.48
N LYS A 21 -3.09 8.67 19.39
CA LYS A 21 -3.44 10.05 19.01
C LYS A 21 -2.20 10.94 18.84
N TYR A 22 -1.24 10.79 19.75
CA TYR A 22 0.04 11.48 19.73
C TYR A 22 1.04 10.79 20.66
N ALA A 23 2.32 11.06 20.43
CA ALA A 23 3.40 10.67 21.32
C ALA A 23 4.13 11.93 21.81
N ASN A 24 4.42 12.00 23.10
CA ASN A 24 5.13 13.13 23.69
C ASN A 24 6.52 12.67 24.11
N VAL A 25 7.54 13.44 23.73
CA VAL A 25 8.92 13.20 24.14
C VAL A 25 9.40 14.33 25.02
N THR A 26 10.04 13.95 26.12
CA THR A 26 10.81 14.87 26.95
C THR A 26 12.25 14.40 27.02
N TYR A 27 13.20 15.31 26.79
CA TYR A 27 14.61 14.97 26.89
C TYR A 27 15.40 16.02 27.68
N LYS A 28 16.32 15.53 28.52
CA LYS A 28 17.27 16.34 29.28
C LYS A 28 18.68 16.06 28.80
N SER A 29 19.40 17.11 28.41
CA SER A 29 20.85 17.06 28.27
C SER A 29 21.50 17.18 29.65
N SER A 30 22.52 16.37 29.90
CA SER A 30 23.19 16.26 31.19
C SER A 30 24.01 17.48 31.58
N ASP A 31 24.43 18.28 30.59
CA ASP A 31 25.49 19.29 30.74
C ASP A 31 24.96 20.72 30.87
N THR A 32 23.65 20.93 30.77
CA THR A 32 23.05 22.26 30.89
C THR A 32 21.80 22.19 31.75
N ALA A 33 21.64 23.16 32.65
CA ALA A 33 20.40 23.44 33.39
C ALA A 33 19.27 23.96 32.47
N THR A 34 19.17 23.38 31.27
CA THR A 34 18.14 23.67 30.29
C THR A 34 16.83 23.00 30.72
N PRO A 35 15.69 23.68 30.57
CA PRO A 35 14.39 23.12 30.87
C PRO A 35 14.11 21.88 30.01
N ASP A 36 13.22 21.03 30.51
CA ASP A 36 12.63 19.93 29.74
C ASP A 36 12.11 20.46 28.39
N VAL A 37 12.66 19.97 27.28
CA VAL A 37 12.11 20.25 25.96
C VAL A 37 10.98 19.27 25.70
N TYR A 38 9.81 19.80 25.32
CA TYR A 38 8.61 19.03 25.04
C TYR A 38 8.31 19.10 23.55
N ASP A 39 8.33 17.95 22.88
CA ASP A 39 7.88 17.85 21.50
C ASP A 39 6.73 16.84 21.39
N MET A 40 5.67 17.29 20.73
CA MET A 40 4.55 16.45 20.32
C MET A 40 4.89 15.85 18.95
N LEU A 41 4.87 14.53 18.90
CA LEU A 41 5.10 13.75 17.71
C LEU A 41 3.76 13.25 17.18
N THR A 42 3.53 13.48 15.90
CA THR A 42 2.40 12.87 15.21
C THR A 42 2.76 11.42 14.94
N ALA A 43 2.23 10.52 15.77
CA ALA A 43 2.12 9.13 15.38
C ALA A 43 1.27 9.10 14.10
N GLY A 44 1.79 8.52 13.02
CA GLY A 44 1.00 8.30 11.80
C GLY A 44 -0.21 7.40 12.09
N ASP A 45 -0.87 6.88 11.05
CA ASP A 45 -2.02 5.97 11.19
C ASP A 45 -1.61 4.61 11.79
N ILE A 46 -1.26 4.60 13.07
CA ILE A 46 -1.00 3.41 13.88
C ILE A 46 -2.34 3.04 14.50
N THR A 47 -3.02 2.13 13.83
CA THR A 47 -4.33 1.63 14.22
C THR A 47 -4.35 0.11 14.13
N ALA A 48 -5.07 -0.53 15.04
CA ALA A 48 -5.36 -1.95 14.97
C ALA A 48 -6.67 -2.24 15.70
N GLU A 49 -7.22 -3.42 15.44
CA GLU A 49 -8.43 -3.89 16.11
C GLU A 49 -8.15 -4.25 17.59
N TYR A 50 -9.16 -4.19 18.46
CA TYR A 50 -9.05 -4.35 19.92
C TYR A 50 -8.31 -5.62 20.36
N ASN A 51 -8.51 -6.73 19.65
CA ASN A 51 -7.89 -8.02 19.97
C ASN A 51 -6.57 -8.28 19.23
N PHE A 52 -6.09 -7.32 18.45
CA PHE A 52 -4.91 -7.45 17.61
C PHE A 52 -3.82 -6.47 18.04
N GLY A 53 -2.58 -6.89 17.85
CA GLY A 53 -1.43 -6.02 17.97
C GLY A 53 -1.21 -5.19 16.71
N PHE A 54 -0.31 -4.23 16.80
CA PHE A 54 0.31 -3.57 15.68
C PHE A 54 1.81 -3.91 15.71
N SER A 55 2.37 -4.26 14.57
CA SER A 55 3.78 -4.61 14.40
C SER A 55 4.35 -3.84 13.22
N CYS A 56 5.60 -3.38 13.35
CA CYS A 56 6.28 -2.65 12.30
C CYS A 56 7.78 -2.90 12.37
N THR A 57 8.38 -3.25 11.23
CA THR A 57 9.82 -3.49 11.13
C THR A 57 10.60 -2.18 11.19
N LYS A 58 10.03 -1.07 10.73
CA LYS A 58 10.70 0.23 10.81
C LYS A 58 9.69 1.33 10.97
N LEU A 59 9.60 1.86 12.19
CA LEU A 59 8.69 2.95 12.50
C LEU A 59 9.50 4.23 12.73
N THR A 60 9.22 5.27 11.95
CA THR A 60 9.78 6.60 12.16
C THR A 60 8.66 7.57 12.53
N ILE A 61 8.71 8.12 13.74
CA ILE A 61 7.76 9.12 14.23
C ILE A 61 8.49 10.47 14.29
N GLN A 62 7.91 11.51 13.71
CA GLN A 62 8.53 12.83 13.60
C GLN A 62 7.59 13.92 14.11
N SER A 63 8.17 15.07 14.49
CA SER A 63 7.37 16.26 14.78
C SER A 63 6.55 16.65 13.55
N PRO A 64 5.32 17.15 13.71
CA PRO A 64 4.49 17.57 12.59
C PRO A 64 5.25 18.58 11.72
N SER A 65 5.16 18.41 10.40
CA SER A 65 5.82 19.30 9.43
C SER A 65 5.06 20.62 9.23
N LEU A 66 3.85 20.71 9.78
CA LEU A 66 2.94 21.84 9.70
C LEU A 66 2.46 22.18 11.11
N ASP A 67 2.44 23.46 11.46
CA ASP A 67 1.80 23.98 12.67
C ASP A 67 0.27 23.85 12.56
N ASP A 68 -0.46 24.01 13.67
CA ASP A 68 -1.93 24.00 13.73
C ASP A 68 -2.58 25.04 12.78
N LYS A 69 -1.79 26.02 12.32
CA LYS A 69 -2.18 27.06 11.35
C LYS A 69 -1.72 26.77 9.90
N GLY A 70 -1.19 25.58 9.63
CA GLY A 70 -0.70 25.18 8.31
C GLY A 70 0.65 25.77 7.90
N ALA A 71 1.36 26.46 8.81
CA ALA A 71 2.69 26.99 8.55
C ALA A 71 3.75 25.88 8.62
N LYS A 72 4.73 25.86 7.72
CA LYS A 72 5.83 24.89 7.79
C LYS A 72 6.66 25.11 9.06
N VAL A 73 6.79 24.06 9.86
CA VAL A 73 7.68 24.03 11.03
C VAL A 73 8.90 23.20 10.68
N GLU A 74 10.10 23.71 10.97
CA GLU A 74 11.32 22.92 10.86
C GLU A 74 11.25 21.74 11.81
N LYS A 75 11.42 20.52 11.27
CA LYS A 75 11.38 19.28 12.04
C LYS A 75 12.46 19.29 13.11
N ARG A 76 12.09 19.22 14.39
CA ARG A 76 13.05 19.32 15.49
C ARG A 76 13.55 17.96 15.97
N ILE A 77 12.73 16.90 15.88
CA ILE A 77 13.08 15.57 16.41
C ILE A 77 12.43 14.46 15.58
N ALA A 78 13.20 13.38 15.35
CA ALA A 78 12.73 12.14 14.74
C ALA A 78 13.12 10.94 15.62
N LEU A 79 12.12 10.14 16.01
CA LEU A 79 12.33 8.86 16.67
C LEU A 79 12.24 7.74 15.64
N THR A 80 13.23 6.85 15.63
CA THR A 80 13.23 5.68 14.75
C THR A 80 13.34 4.40 15.58
N PHE A 81 12.36 3.51 15.41
CA PHE A 81 12.31 2.20 16.02
C PHE A 81 12.67 1.15 14.97
N SER A 82 13.61 0.25 15.30
CA SER A 82 14.03 -0.85 14.43
C SER A 82 13.11 -2.07 14.49
N ARG A 83 12.27 -2.18 15.52
CA ARG A 83 11.15 -3.10 15.66
C ARG A 83 10.17 -2.48 16.65
N PHE A 84 8.95 -2.25 16.21
CA PHE A 84 7.90 -1.69 17.05
C PHE A 84 6.74 -2.67 17.09
N GLN A 85 6.39 -3.18 18.27
CA GLN A 85 5.22 -4.02 18.46
C GLN A 85 4.46 -3.52 19.68
N LEU A 86 3.17 -3.29 19.51
CA LEU A 86 2.30 -2.75 20.54
C LEU A 86 0.94 -3.44 20.50
N GLN A 87 0.44 -3.84 21.66
CA GLN A 87 -0.91 -4.35 21.80
C GLN A 87 -1.49 -3.84 23.12
N PRO A 88 -2.25 -2.75 23.08
CA PRO A 88 -2.90 -2.20 24.24
C PRO A 88 -4.21 -2.97 24.53
N PHE A 89 -4.70 -2.85 25.77
CA PHE A 89 -6.03 -3.31 26.21
C PHE A 89 -6.31 -4.82 26.28
N LEU A 90 -5.47 -5.69 25.70
CA LEU A 90 -5.63 -7.13 25.88
C LEU A 90 -5.21 -7.57 27.30
N SER A 91 -6.05 -8.36 27.98
CA SER A 91 -5.74 -8.86 29.34
C SER A 91 -4.70 -9.99 29.37
N LYS A 92 -4.38 -10.59 28.23
CA LYS A 92 -3.38 -11.66 28.12
C LYS A 92 -1.97 -11.07 28.09
N LYS A 93 -1.01 -11.78 28.68
CA LYS A 93 0.42 -11.40 28.71
C LYS A 93 1.20 -11.77 27.44
N ILE A 94 0.50 -12.20 26.38
CA ILE A 94 1.09 -12.70 25.14
C ILE A 94 0.50 -11.87 24.00
N PHE A 95 1.36 -11.41 23.10
CA PHE A 95 0.92 -10.76 21.86
C PHE A 95 0.14 -11.75 20.99
N THR A 96 -1.00 -11.29 20.47
CA THR A 96 -1.77 -12.04 19.47
C THR A 96 -1.29 -11.66 18.07
N GLU A 97 -2.03 -12.10 17.06
CA GLU A 97 -1.89 -11.65 15.69
C GLU A 97 -1.82 -10.12 15.60
N SER A 98 -0.98 -9.64 14.68
CA SER A 98 -0.68 -8.21 14.56
C SER A 98 -0.88 -7.69 13.14
N PHE A 99 -1.43 -6.48 13.03
CA PHE A 99 -1.42 -5.71 11.80
C PHE A 99 -0.04 -5.14 11.54
N ASN A 100 0.43 -5.26 10.30
CA ASN A 100 1.73 -4.79 9.89
C ASN A 100 1.63 -3.37 9.28
N CYS A 101 2.64 -2.54 9.52
CA CYS A 101 2.72 -1.19 8.95
C CYS A 101 3.10 -1.18 7.45
N GLU A 102 3.58 -2.31 6.94
CA GLU A 102 3.98 -2.43 5.54
C GLU A 102 2.77 -2.53 4.61
N THR A 103 2.80 -1.76 3.52
CA THR A 103 1.79 -1.86 2.46
C THR A 103 2.18 -2.97 1.50
N TRP A 104 1.36 -4.03 1.45
CA TRP A 104 1.65 -5.17 0.56
C TRP A 104 1.42 -4.82 -0.91
N MET A 105 0.42 -3.98 -1.19
CA MET A 105 0.08 -3.49 -2.53
C MET A 105 0.03 -1.97 -2.53
N THR A 106 1.00 -1.33 -3.16
CA THR A 106 1.07 0.13 -3.31
C THR A 106 0.24 0.62 -4.49
N MET A 107 -0.15 1.89 -4.50
CA MET A 107 -0.89 2.47 -5.65
C MET A 107 -0.19 2.22 -7.01
N PRO A 108 1.14 2.41 -7.15
CA PRO A 108 1.82 2.09 -8.40
C PRO A 108 1.74 0.61 -8.80
N LEU A 109 1.78 -0.32 -7.83
CA LEU A 109 1.65 -1.75 -8.11
C LEU A 109 0.25 -2.09 -8.63
N TRP A 110 -0.80 -1.50 -8.06
CA TRP A 110 -2.17 -1.68 -8.54
C TRP A 110 -2.37 -1.17 -9.97
N MET A 111 -1.85 0.03 -10.26
CA MET A 111 -1.93 0.60 -11.60
C MET A 111 -1.13 -0.24 -12.60
N GLY A 112 0.07 -0.70 -12.22
CA GLY A 112 0.89 -1.59 -13.05
C GLY A 112 0.21 -2.93 -13.33
N LEU A 113 -0.38 -3.57 -12.32
CA LEU A 113 -1.10 -4.83 -12.46
C LEU A 113 -2.31 -4.67 -13.40
N LEU A 114 -3.07 -3.59 -13.24
CA LEU A 114 -4.22 -3.29 -14.09
C LEU A 114 -3.81 -3.12 -15.56
N THR A 115 -2.76 -2.34 -15.83
CA THR A 115 -2.24 -2.14 -17.18
C THR A 115 -1.73 -3.45 -17.79
N LEU A 116 -1.06 -4.29 -16.99
CA LEU A 116 -0.56 -5.59 -17.45
C LEU A 116 -1.72 -6.51 -17.86
N ILE A 117 -2.77 -6.60 -17.06
CA ILE A 117 -3.97 -7.39 -17.37
C ILE A 117 -4.64 -6.88 -18.66
N MET A 118 -4.74 -5.56 -18.84
CA MET A 118 -5.28 -4.96 -20.06
C MET A 118 -4.47 -5.35 -21.29
N LEU A 119 -3.14 -5.26 -21.22
CA LEU A 119 -2.25 -5.63 -22.33
C LEU A 119 -2.34 -7.13 -22.66
N PHE A 120 -2.35 -8.00 -21.64
CA PHE A 120 -2.54 -9.44 -21.83
C PHE A 120 -3.87 -9.75 -22.49
N THR A 121 -4.93 -9.05 -22.14
CA THR A 121 -6.25 -9.25 -22.75
C THR A 121 -6.22 -8.92 -24.24
N ILE A 122 -5.64 -7.77 -24.62
CA ILE A 122 -5.54 -7.37 -26.03
C ILE A 122 -4.66 -8.37 -26.81
N LEU A 123 -3.53 -8.77 -26.24
CA LEU A 123 -2.62 -9.73 -26.87
C LEU A 123 -3.28 -11.11 -27.03
N PHE A 124 -3.99 -11.58 -26.00
CA PHE A 124 -4.72 -12.85 -26.05
C PHE A 124 -5.80 -12.82 -27.14
N VAL A 125 -6.56 -11.74 -27.24
CA VAL A 125 -7.55 -11.54 -28.31
C VAL A 125 -6.87 -11.53 -29.69
N GLY A 126 -5.72 -10.85 -29.83
CA GLY A 126 -4.96 -10.83 -31.07
C GLY A 126 -4.49 -12.22 -31.50
N VAL A 127 -3.91 -12.98 -30.58
CA VAL A 127 -3.46 -14.37 -30.83
C VAL A 127 -4.65 -15.27 -31.14
N TYR A 128 -5.77 -15.11 -30.43
CA TYR A 128 -6.99 -15.85 -30.69
C TYR A 128 -7.48 -15.63 -32.12
N PHE A 129 -7.53 -14.38 -32.60
CA PHE A 129 -7.93 -14.10 -33.98
C PHE A 129 -6.98 -14.70 -35.01
N VAL A 130 -5.66 -14.63 -34.79
CA VAL A 130 -4.68 -15.27 -35.68
C VAL A 130 -4.86 -16.79 -35.71
N SER A 131 -5.19 -17.41 -34.58
CA SER A 131 -5.39 -18.86 -34.49
C SER A 131 -6.61 -19.38 -35.27
N ILE A 132 -7.55 -18.50 -35.63
CA ILE A 132 -8.77 -18.86 -36.37
C ILE A 132 -8.62 -18.61 -37.88
N VAL A 133 -7.52 -17.99 -38.32
CA VAL A 133 -7.25 -17.78 -39.75
C VAL A 133 -6.96 -19.12 -40.41
N ASN A 134 -7.97 -19.67 -41.07
CA ASN A 134 -7.79 -20.79 -41.99
C ASN A 134 -7.21 -20.24 -43.29
N THR A 135 -6.00 -20.70 -43.64
CA THR A 135 -5.47 -20.45 -44.99
C THR A 135 -6.29 -21.29 -45.97
N PRO A 136 -6.99 -20.68 -46.94
CA PRO A 136 -7.76 -21.45 -47.91
C PRO A 136 -6.78 -22.36 -48.64
N ASP A 137 -7.09 -23.64 -48.70
CA ASP A 137 -6.28 -24.62 -49.40
C ASP A 137 -6.15 -24.18 -50.86
N ARG A 138 -4.95 -23.74 -51.22
CA ARG A 138 -4.61 -23.24 -52.56
C ARG A 138 -4.82 -24.30 -53.65
N PHE A 139 -5.03 -25.56 -53.25
CA PHE A 139 -5.33 -26.66 -54.15
C PHE A 139 -6.84 -26.90 -54.37
N GLU A 140 -7.73 -26.17 -53.68
CA GLU A 140 -9.15 -26.10 -54.05
C GLU A 140 -9.37 -25.11 -55.19
N ASN A 141 -8.92 -25.51 -56.37
CA ASN A 141 -9.20 -24.85 -57.63
C ASN A 141 -10.26 -25.69 -58.36
N PRO A 142 -11.58 -25.38 -58.28
CA PRO A 142 -12.53 -26.02 -59.17
C PRO A 142 -12.29 -25.43 -60.56
N LYS A 143 -11.37 -26.04 -61.31
CA LYS A 143 -11.29 -25.94 -62.77
C LYS A 143 -12.72 -26.00 -63.31
N SER A 144 -13.18 -24.88 -63.85
CA SER A 144 -14.29 -24.73 -64.78
C SER A 144 -15.55 -25.57 -64.47
N LYS A 145 -16.61 -24.93 -63.97
CA LYS A 145 -17.93 -25.32 -64.49
C LYS A 145 -17.87 -25.06 -66.00
N PRO A 146 -17.97 -26.07 -66.89
CA PRO A 146 -17.98 -25.79 -68.32
C PRO A 146 -19.24 -24.95 -68.62
N LEU A 147 -19.04 -23.77 -69.22
CA LEU A 147 -20.12 -22.98 -69.81
C LEU A 147 -20.71 -23.81 -70.95
N MET A 148 -21.90 -24.39 -70.76
CA MET A 148 -22.67 -24.96 -71.87
C MET A 148 -23.28 -23.81 -72.67
N ILE A 149 -22.67 -23.47 -73.81
CA ILE A 149 -23.27 -22.59 -74.80
C ILE A 149 -24.21 -23.45 -75.66
N ASN A 150 -25.51 -23.13 -75.66
CA ASN A 150 -26.47 -23.74 -76.58
C ASN A 150 -26.46 -22.90 -77.86
N THR A 151 -25.78 -23.36 -78.91
CA THR A 151 -25.96 -22.79 -80.25
C THR A 151 -27.20 -23.44 -80.86
N SER A 152 -28.28 -22.68 -81.00
CA SER A 152 -29.34 -23.01 -81.94
C SER A 152 -28.86 -22.58 -83.34
N GLU A 153 -28.55 -23.55 -84.20
CA GLU A 153 -28.39 -23.32 -85.64
C GLU A 153 -29.78 -23.16 -86.28
N ASP A 154 -29.95 -22.06 -87.02
CA ASP A 154 -31.00 -21.84 -88.03
C ASP A 154 -30.45 -22.22 -89.43
#